data_AF-A0A7Z0TJ12-F1
#
_entry.id   AF-A0A7Z0TJ12-F1
#
_cell.length_a   1.000
_cell.length_b   1.000
_cell.length_c   1.000
_cell.angle_alpha   90.00
_cell.angle_beta   90.00
_cell.angle_gamma   90.00
#
_symmetry.space_group_name_H-M   'P 1'
#
loop_
_entity.id
_entity.type
_entity.pdbx_description
1 polymer ?
#
loop_
_entity_poly.entity_id
_entity_poly.type
_entity_poly.pdbx_seq_one_letter_code
_entity_poly.pdbx_strand_id
1 'polypeptide(L)'
;MLVFAASDKGGTGRSVTSANLAYQRALLGDHVAYVDFDFGSPTAAAVFDVPGAIRGIQENGLHSYLEGETNEPAKIDVWRQTEHPVLRNRPNQAGRMVLFPGNISGGEFATDEDTLERCVDLLLRLNTEFDLIVVDLSAGRSYAMDMVLAATAHPRMRHVPFRWLVFHRWTRQHVIAAAGLVHKDFGILECGAGHGHDKDELRGHIRFVRAAVPDPESPLWSQVTPAQAAWMQACDEALRRLASDNRIGDSVVLGIVPLEPILQWREQLITEEDVLSKQIANKETLEAIEEIARRLTDDAYWGRP
;
A
#
# COMPACT_ATOMS: atom_id res chain seq x y z
N MET A 1 12.28 -5.98 5.74
CA MET A 1 11.58 -6.46 4.52
C MET A 1 10.88 -5.31 3.81
N LEU A 2 10.93 -5.25 2.49
CA LEU A 2 10.25 -4.22 1.68
C LEU A 2 8.86 -4.69 1.21
N VAL A 3 7.88 -3.80 1.21
CA VAL A 3 6.55 -4.01 0.63
C VAL A 3 6.20 -2.82 -0.24
N PHE A 4 6.09 -3.03 -1.55
CA PHE A 4 5.67 -2.01 -2.50
C PHE A 4 4.15 -2.02 -2.63
N ALA A 5 3.50 -0.92 -2.27
CA ALA A 5 2.08 -0.70 -2.48
C ALA A 5 1.89 0.00 -3.83
N ALA A 6 1.17 -0.65 -4.74
CA ALA A 6 0.98 -0.17 -6.11
C ALA A 6 -0.49 -0.24 -6.53
N SER A 7 -0.91 0.61 -7.47
CA SER A 7 -2.21 0.52 -8.12
C SER A 7 -2.21 1.24 -9.45
N ASP A 8 -2.92 0.74 -10.47
CA ASP A 8 -2.93 1.36 -11.80
C ASP A 8 -3.71 2.69 -11.82
N LYS A 9 -4.70 2.82 -10.94
CA LYS A 9 -5.58 4.00 -10.87
C LYS A 9 -5.53 4.63 -9.48
N GLY A 10 -5.73 5.94 -9.44
CA GLY A 10 -5.96 6.68 -8.21
C GLY A 10 -7.30 6.31 -7.56
N GLY A 11 -7.46 6.65 -6.27
CA GLY A 11 -8.70 6.40 -5.53
C GLY A 11 -8.99 4.92 -5.26
N THR A 12 -8.03 4.01 -5.46
CA THR A 12 -8.19 2.57 -5.19
C THR A 12 -8.26 2.23 -3.72
N GLY A 13 -7.90 3.16 -2.84
CA GLY A 13 -7.71 2.90 -1.42
C GLY A 13 -6.34 2.32 -1.10
N ARG A 14 -5.36 2.40 -2.02
CA ARG A 14 -3.97 1.95 -1.82
C ARG A 14 -3.37 2.54 -0.55
N SER A 15 -3.13 3.85 -0.52
CA SER A 15 -2.44 4.55 0.57
C SER A 15 -3.14 4.37 1.92
N VAL A 16 -4.47 4.51 1.96
CA VAL A 16 -5.22 4.31 3.21
C VAL A 16 -5.13 2.86 3.70
N THR A 17 -5.20 1.88 2.80
CA THR A 17 -5.11 0.47 3.20
C THR A 17 -3.69 0.12 3.63
N SER A 18 -2.67 0.47 2.85
CA SER A 18 -1.27 0.19 3.19
C SER A 18 -0.83 0.89 4.48
N ALA A 19 -1.31 2.10 4.76
CA ALA A 19 -1.09 2.79 6.03
C ALA A 19 -1.71 2.04 7.21
N ASN A 20 -2.94 1.53 7.03
CA ASN A 20 -3.59 0.67 8.02
C ASN A 20 -2.84 -0.66 8.23
N LEU A 21 -2.29 -1.29 7.18
CA LEU A 21 -1.46 -2.49 7.32
C LEU A 21 -0.18 -2.18 8.10
N ALA A 22 0.50 -1.07 7.79
CA ALA A 22 1.68 -0.60 8.50
C ALA A 22 1.39 -0.36 9.99
N TYR A 23 0.25 0.29 10.28
CA TYR A 23 -0.23 0.51 11.64
C TYR A 23 -0.44 -0.80 12.40
N GLN A 24 -1.14 -1.78 11.81
CA GLN A 24 -1.36 -3.08 12.45
C GLN A 24 -0.05 -3.83 12.71
N ARG A 25 0.91 -3.78 11.79
CA ARG A 25 2.24 -4.37 12.02
C ARG A 25 2.99 -3.68 13.16
N ALA A 26 2.92 -2.36 13.25
CA ALA A 26 3.50 -1.62 14.36
C ALA A 26 2.84 -1.99 15.70
N LEU A 27 1.50 -2.17 15.74
CA LEU A 27 0.81 -2.65 16.93
C LEU A 27 1.25 -4.05 17.37
N LEU A 28 1.56 -4.93 16.41
CA LEU A 28 2.10 -6.28 16.66
C LEU A 28 3.57 -6.29 17.07
N GLY A 29 4.23 -5.13 17.15
CA GLY A 29 5.58 -4.96 17.68
C GLY A 29 6.67 -4.67 16.64
N ASP A 30 6.35 -4.73 15.34
CA ASP A 30 7.33 -4.43 14.29
C ASP A 30 7.75 -2.95 14.33
N HIS A 31 9.03 -2.68 14.09
CA HIS A 31 9.48 -1.36 13.68
C HIS A 31 9.14 -1.16 12.19
N VAL A 32 8.23 -0.22 11.92
CA VAL A 32 7.70 0.04 10.58
C VAL A 32 8.15 1.41 10.06
N ALA A 33 8.67 1.43 8.85
CA ALA A 33 8.84 2.63 8.04
C ALA A 33 7.75 2.70 6.97
N TYR A 34 7.07 3.84 6.88
CA TYR A 34 6.17 4.16 5.77
C TYR A 34 6.84 5.21 4.89
N VAL A 35 7.12 4.85 3.64
CA VAL A 35 7.88 5.64 2.69
C VAL A 35 6.93 6.14 1.61
N ASP A 36 6.64 7.43 1.61
CA ASP A 36 5.70 8.05 0.69
C ASP A 36 6.39 8.42 -0.63
N PHE A 37 6.45 7.44 -1.53
CA PHE A 37 6.93 7.58 -2.91
C PHE A 37 5.82 8.04 -3.87
N ASP A 38 4.67 8.49 -3.35
CA ASP A 38 3.67 9.16 -4.17
C ASP A 38 4.11 10.60 -4.44
N PHE A 39 5.17 10.79 -5.24
CA PHE A 39 5.77 12.10 -5.47
C PHE A 39 4.79 13.11 -6.04
N GLY A 40 3.85 12.67 -6.88
CA GLY A 40 2.83 13.56 -7.45
C GLY A 40 1.73 13.98 -6.46
N SER A 41 1.51 13.25 -5.37
CA SER A 41 0.50 13.60 -4.37
C SER A 41 0.78 12.93 -3.01
N PRO A 42 1.83 13.36 -2.28
CA PRO A 42 2.19 12.76 -1.01
C PRO A 42 1.13 13.10 0.03
N THR A 43 0.30 12.11 0.37
CA THR A 43 -0.88 12.26 1.23
C THR A 43 -0.88 11.29 2.41
N ALA A 44 0.19 10.50 2.57
CA ALA A 44 0.26 9.51 3.66
C ALA A 44 0.13 10.17 5.04
N ALA A 45 0.70 11.37 5.22
CA ALA A 45 0.57 12.15 6.45
C ALA A 45 -0.88 12.49 6.82
N ALA A 46 -1.77 12.64 5.84
CA ALA A 46 -3.19 12.86 6.09
C ALA A 46 -3.84 11.63 6.74
N VAL A 47 -3.50 10.43 6.25
CA VAL A 47 -4.01 9.16 6.81
C VAL A 47 -3.53 8.93 8.24
N PHE A 48 -2.28 9.31 8.52
CA PHE A 48 -1.69 9.24 9.87
C PHE A 48 -2.09 10.41 10.79
N ASP A 49 -2.93 11.33 10.30
CA ASP A 49 -3.35 12.53 11.01
C ASP A 49 -2.15 13.32 11.57
N VAL A 50 -1.17 13.61 10.70
CA VAL A 50 0.04 14.40 11.00
C VAL A 50 -0.09 15.76 10.30
N PRO A 51 -0.63 16.80 10.98
CA PRO A 51 -0.97 18.08 10.35
C PRO A 51 0.20 18.79 9.68
N GLY A 52 1.39 18.68 10.29
CA GLY A 52 2.61 19.35 9.81
C GLY A 52 3.12 18.85 8.45
N ALA A 53 2.56 17.76 7.91
CA ALA A 53 3.02 17.15 6.67
C ALA A 53 1.89 16.68 5.74
N ILE A 54 0.62 17.09 5.95
CA ILE A 54 -0.58 16.57 5.23
C ILE A 54 -0.42 16.52 3.70
N ARG A 55 0.31 17.48 3.11
CA ARG A 55 0.56 17.59 1.68
C ARG A 55 2.00 17.28 1.29
N GLY A 56 2.74 16.58 2.14
CA GLY A 56 4.19 16.50 2.11
C GLY A 56 4.87 17.62 2.90
N ILE A 57 6.19 17.69 2.81
CA ILE A 57 7.02 18.71 3.47
C ILE A 57 7.74 19.61 2.46
N GLN A 58 8.16 20.80 2.89
CA GLN A 58 8.83 21.75 1.99
C GLN A 58 10.26 21.32 1.65
N GLU A 59 11.05 21.03 2.69
CA GLU A 59 12.47 20.72 2.56
C GLU A 59 12.76 19.33 3.11
N ASN A 60 13.83 18.70 2.63
CA ASN A 60 14.31 17.39 3.07
C ASN A 60 13.31 16.23 2.91
N GLY A 61 12.29 16.34 2.05
CA GLY A 61 11.45 15.19 1.74
C GLY A 61 12.19 14.17 0.88
N LEU A 62 11.50 13.06 0.59
CA LEU A 62 12.08 11.96 -0.18
C LEU A 62 12.50 12.38 -1.61
N HIS A 63 11.83 13.36 -2.21
CA HIS A 63 12.21 13.88 -3.52
C HIS A 63 13.56 14.62 -3.45
N SER A 64 13.68 15.57 -2.51
CA SER A 64 14.95 16.28 -2.26
C SER A 64 16.10 15.33 -1.95
N TYR A 65 15.84 14.24 -1.23
CA TYR A 65 16.88 13.23 -0.97
C TYR A 65 17.30 12.51 -2.25
N LEU A 66 16.34 12.07 -3.08
CA LEU A 66 16.63 11.33 -4.31
C LEU A 66 17.29 12.20 -5.39
N GLU A 67 17.03 13.51 -5.40
CA GLU A 67 17.72 14.48 -6.26
C GLU A 67 19.10 14.89 -5.70
N GLY A 68 19.45 14.47 -4.48
CA GLY A 68 20.72 14.78 -3.84
C GLY A 68 20.81 16.19 -3.24
N GLU A 69 19.68 16.88 -3.10
CA GLU A 69 19.60 18.17 -2.42
C GLU A 69 19.83 18.05 -0.90
N THR A 70 19.52 16.86 -0.34
CA THR A 70 19.78 16.53 1.07
C THR A 70 20.40 15.14 1.22
N ASN A 71 21.23 14.99 2.26
CA ASN A 71 21.86 13.71 2.60
C ASN A 71 20.96 12.81 3.46
N GLU A 72 19.95 13.37 4.12
CA GLU A 72 19.03 12.63 4.96
C GLU A 72 17.58 13.07 4.71
N PRO A 73 16.68 12.14 4.32
CA PRO A 73 15.28 12.47 4.22
C PRO A 73 14.69 12.66 5.62
N ALA A 74 13.69 13.52 5.71
CA ALA A 74 12.95 13.77 6.92
C ALA A 74 12.32 12.48 7.45
N LYS A 75 12.27 12.39 8.78
CA LYS A 75 11.68 11.27 9.52
C LYS A 75 10.67 11.83 10.50
N ILE A 76 9.45 11.34 10.45
CA ILE A 76 8.36 11.76 11.33
C ILE A 76 7.96 10.55 12.18
N ASP A 77 8.15 10.64 13.50
CA ASP A 77 7.59 9.67 14.45
C ASP A 77 6.08 9.89 14.55
N VAL A 78 5.30 8.98 13.95
CA VAL A 78 3.84 9.09 13.86
C VAL A 78 3.21 9.11 15.25
N TRP A 79 3.71 8.29 16.18
CA TRP A 79 3.17 8.21 17.54
C TRP A 79 3.25 9.54 18.28
N ARG A 80 4.29 10.34 17.99
CA ARG A 80 4.53 11.64 18.64
C ARG A 80 3.83 12.80 17.96
N GLN A 81 3.67 12.73 16.64
CA GLN A 81 3.26 13.86 15.81
C GLN A 81 1.79 13.77 15.37
N THR A 82 1.13 12.64 15.57
CA THR A 82 -0.29 12.47 15.23
C THR A 82 -1.21 13.30 16.14
N GLU A 83 -2.24 13.90 15.54
CA GLU A 83 -3.35 14.52 16.26
C GLU A 83 -4.50 13.56 16.55
N HIS A 84 -4.42 12.33 16.05
CA HIS A 84 -5.46 11.33 16.29
C HIS A 84 -5.51 11.01 17.80
N PRO A 85 -6.63 11.29 18.49
CA PRO A 85 -6.70 11.24 19.95
C PRO A 85 -6.27 9.90 20.55
N VAL A 86 -6.55 8.81 19.82
CA VAL A 86 -6.29 7.43 20.23
C VAL A 86 -4.83 7.03 19.99
N LEU A 87 -4.19 7.54 18.94
CA LEU A 87 -2.84 7.11 18.53
C LEU A 87 -1.73 7.72 19.40
N ARG A 88 -2.00 8.84 20.07
CA ARG A 88 -1.03 9.51 20.96
C ARG A 88 -0.59 8.62 22.13
N ASN A 89 -1.45 7.69 22.55
CA ASN A 89 -1.14 6.73 23.60
C ASN A 89 -0.62 5.43 22.97
N ARG A 90 0.63 5.46 22.50
CA ARG A 90 1.30 4.28 21.93
C ARG A 90 1.24 3.09 22.92
N PRO A 91 0.70 1.93 22.53
CA PRO A 91 0.73 0.74 23.38
C PRO A 91 2.16 0.32 23.72
N ASN A 92 2.39 -0.21 24.93
CA ASN A 92 3.74 -0.56 25.40
C ASN A 92 4.46 -1.59 24.51
N GLN A 93 3.69 -2.49 23.90
CA GLN A 93 4.20 -3.54 23.01
C GLN A 93 4.33 -3.11 21.55
N ALA A 94 3.83 -1.92 21.19
CA ALA A 94 3.90 -1.46 19.82
C ALA A 94 5.33 -1.02 19.44
N GLY A 95 5.72 -1.35 18.22
CA GLY A 95 6.99 -0.96 17.65
C GLY A 95 7.03 0.52 17.24
N ARG A 96 8.01 0.84 16.39
CA ARG A 96 8.20 2.21 15.89
C ARG A 96 7.31 2.37 14.66
N MET A 97 6.78 3.56 14.46
CA MET A 97 6.04 3.88 13.25
C MET A 97 6.55 5.22 12.73
N VAL A 98 7.35 5.16 11.67
CA VAL A 98 8.06 6.31 11.14
C VAL A 98 7.61 6.59 9.71
N LEU A 99 7.10 7.79 9.48
CA LEU A 99 6.77 8.29 8.15
C LEU A 99 7.99 9.01 7.55
N PHE A 100 8.31 8.64 6.32
CA PHE A 100 9.22 9.36 5.44
C PHE A 100 8.36 10.06 4.38
N PRO A 101 8.09 11.37 4.51
CA PRO A 101 7.16 12.07 3.63
C PRO A 101 7.82 12.46 2.30
N GLY A 102 7.01 12.55 1.25
CA GLY A 102 7.36 13.24 0.02
C GLY A 102 7.39 14.76 0.17
N ASN A 103 7.85 15.48 -0.87
CA ASN A 103 7.85 16.94 -0.90
C ASN A 103 6.52 17.49 -1.46
N ILE A 104 6.07 18.67 -0.99
CA ILE A 104 4.80 19.31 -1.42
C ILE A 104 4.72 19.57 -2.93
N SER A 105 5.86 19.79 -3.56
CA SER A 105 5.98 20.09 -4.99
C SER A 105 6.85 19.07 -5.72
N GLY A 106 6.95 17.84 -5.19
CA GLY A 106 7.65 16.77 -5.87
C GLY A 106 7.03 16.54 -7.25
N GLY A 107 7.81 16.76 -8.30
CA GLY A 107 7.43 16.36 -9.64
C GLY A 107 7.83 14.91 -9.89
N GLU A 108 7.47 14.39 -11.06
CA GLU A 108 8.27 13.32 -11.64
C GLU A 108 9.64 13.90 -12.01
N PHE A 109 10.71 13.22 -11.60
CA PHE A 109 12.10 13.62 -11.83
C PHE A 109 12.81 12.58 -12.68
N ALA A 110 13.87 13.00 -13.37
CA ALA A 110 14.64 12.11 -14.21
C ALA A 110 15.39 11.09 -13.35
N THR A 111 15.19 9.80 -13.63
CA THR A 111 15.98 8.73 -13.06
C THR A 111 17.31 8.62 -13.80
N ASP A 112 18.38 9.07 -13.14
CA ASP A 112 19.76 8.78 -13.52
C ASP A 112 20.39 7.76 -12.56
N GLU A 113 21.64 7.39 -12.85
CA GLU A 113 22.39 6.41 -12.07
C GLU A 113 22.60 6.86 -10.62
N ASP A 114 22.86 8.16 -10.41
CA ASP A 114 23.04 8.74 -9.08
C ASP A 114 21.76 8.66 -8.23
N THR A 115 20.61 8.94 -8.85
CA THR A 115 19.29 8.83 -8.22
C THR A 115 18.97 7.39 -7.86
N LEU A 116 19.29 6.44 -8.75
CA LEU A 116 19.12 5.02 -8.48
C LEU A 116 19.99 4.56 -7.30
N GLU A 117 21.27 4.95 -7.25
CA GLU A 117 22.16 4.62 -6.14
C GLU A 117 21.64 5.19 -4.81
N ARG A 118 21.14 6.44 -4.79
CA ARG A 118 20.51 7.01 -3.60
C ARG A 118 19.25 6.24 -3.19
N CYS A 119 18.44 5.78 -4.14
CA CYS A 119 17.29 4.92 -3.85
C CYS A 119 17.73 3.59 -3.21
N VAL A 120 18.75 2.93 -3.77
CA VAL A 120 19.33 1.69 -3.23
C VAL A 120 19.88 1.92 -1.82
N ASP A 121 20.63 2.99 -1.59
CA ASP A 121 21.17 3.36 -0.28
C ASP A 121 20.08 3.58 0.76
N LEU A 122 19.01 4.29 0.38
CA LEU A 122 17.86 4.49 1.24
C LEU A 122 17.22 3.17 1.63
N LEU A 123 16.87 2.31 0.66
CA LEU A 123 16.19 1.05 0.93
C LEU A 123 17.05 0.11 1.78
N LEU A 124 18.37 0.04 1.54
CA LEU A 124 19.29 -0.75 2.37
C LEU A 124 19.39 -0.22 3.81
N ARG A 125 19.50 1.09 3.97
CA ARG A 125 19.53 1.73 5.30
C ARG A 125 18.23 1.46 6.06
N LEU A 126 17.08 1.61 5.40
CA LEU A 126 15.78 1.34 6.02
C LEU A 126 15.62 -0.14 6.36
N ASN A 127 16.05 -1.06 5.49
CA ASN A 127 16.02 -2.50 5.77
C ASN A 127 16.93 -2.92 6.93
N THR A 128 17.94 -2.11 7.27
CA THR A 128 18.78 -2.32 8.46
C THR A 128 18.11 -1.80 9.74
N GLU A 129 17.26 -0.76 9.63
CA GLU A 129 16.65 -0.08 10.77
C GLU A 129 15.25 -0.61 11.12
N PHE A 130 14.50 -1.14 10.16
CA PHE A 130 13.08 -1.48 10.29
C PHE A 130 12.80 -2.92 9.86
N ASP A 131 11.88 -3.56 10.59
CA ASP A 131 11.42 -4.92 10.28
C ASP A 131 10.59 -4.93 8.99
N LEU A 132 9.75 -3.89 8.82
CA LEU A 132 8.87 -3.70 7.68
C LEU A 132 8.99 -2.28 7.10
N ILE A 133 9.14 -2.20 5.79
CA ILE A 133 9.20 -0.95 5.05
C ILE A 133 8.10 -0.98 3.99
N VAL A 134 7.07 -0.17 4.18
CA VAL A 134 6.00 0.00 3.20
C VAL A 134 6.35 1.18 2.31
N VAL A 135 6.56 0.93 1.02
CA VAL A 135 6.84 1.95 0.01
C VAL A 135 5.56 2.18 -0.78
N ASP A 136 4.93 3.34 -0.58
CA ASP A 136 3.69 3.73 -1.22
C ASP A 136 3.98 4.47 -2.54
N LEU A 137 3.71 3.83 -3.67
CA LEU A 137 4.10 4.33 -4.99
C LEU A 137 2.97 5.13 -5.62
N SER A 138 3.26 6.15 -6.44
CA SER A 138 2.23 6.83 -7.24
C SER A 138 1.40 5.88 -8.12
N ALA A 139 0.15 6.26 -8.40
CA ALA A 139 -0.74 5.45 -9.21
C ALA A 139 -0.28 5.37 -10.67
N GLY A 140 -0.57 4.24 -11.33
CA GLY A 140 -0.23 4.00 -12.72
C GLY A 140 1.19 3.46 -12.90
N ARG A 141 1.69 3.58 -14.14
CA ARG A 141 3.05 3.23 -14.53
C ARG A 141 3.95 4.43 -14.26
N SER A 142 4.25 4.66 -12.99
CA SER A 142 4.98 5.82 -12.53
C SER A 142 6.50 5.62 -12.59
N TYR A 143 7.26 6.72 -12.62
CA TYR A 143 8.73 6.64 -12.47
C TYR A 143 9.14 6.02 -11.14
N ALA A 144 8.38 6.26 -10.07
CA ALA A 144 8.62 5.61 -8.78
C ALA A 144 8.57 4.08 -8.89
N MET A 145 7.63 3.53 -9.67
CA MET A 145 7.53 2.09 -9.92
C MET A 145 8.76 1.57 -10.68
N ASP A 146 9.18 2.26 -11.73
CA ASP A 146 10.36 1.87 -12.52
C ASP A 146 11.64 1.92 -11.69
N MET A 147 11.82 3.00 -10.92
CA MET A 147 12.98 3.18 -10.03
C MET A 147 13.08 2.07 -8.98
N VAL A 148 11.98 1.66 -8.34
CA VAL A 148 12.04 0.56 -7.35
C VAL A 148 12.25 -0.81 -7.99
N LEU A 149 11.81 -1.02 -9.24
CA LEU A 149 12.13 -2.23 -10.00
C LEU A 149 13.63 -2.30 -10.33
N ALA A 150 14.21 -1.18 -10.79
CA ALA A 150 15.64 -1.06 -11.00
C ALA A 150 16.42 -1.25 -9.70
N ALA A 151 16.00 -0.60 -8.61
CA ALA A 151 16.66 -0.70 -7.31
C ALA A 151 16.66 -2.14 -6.79
N THR A 152 15.52 -2.84 -6.86
CA THR A 152 15.42 -4.24 -6.41
C THR A 152 16.17 -5.23 -7.29
N ALA A 153 16.43 -4.91 -8.56
CA ALA A 153 17.31 -5.69 -9.43
C ALA A 153 18.80 -5.45 -9.13
N HIS A 154 19.13 -4.36 -8.43
CA HIS A 154 20.51 -3.96 -8.18
C HIS A 154 21.26 -5.05 -7.39
N PRO A 155 22.54 -5.37 -7.72
CA PRO A 155 23.28 -6.44 -7.06
C PRO A 155 23.37 -6.30 -5.53
N ARG A 156 23.39 -5.06 -5.02
CA ARG A 156 23.42 -4.77 -3.57
C ARG A 156 22.11 -5.17 -2.87
N MET A 157 21.00 -5.25 -3.60
CA MET A 157 19.66 -5.57 -3.09
C MET A 157 19.34 -7.07 -3.14
N ARG A 158 20.22 -7.91 -3.70
CA ARG A 158 19.99 -9.35 -3.93
C ARG A 158 19.45 -10.13 -2.72
N HIS A 159 19.83 -9.74 -1.51
CA HIS A 159 19.44 -10.42 -0.27
C HIS A 159 18.36 -9.68 0.53
N VAL A 160 17.81 -8.59 -0.01
CA VAL A 160 16.73 -7.84 0.63
C VAL A 160 15.39 -8.43 0.19
N PRO A 161 14.61 -9.04 1.09
CA PRO A 161 13.30 -9.57 0.71
C PRO A 161 12.35 -8.42 0.40
N PHE A 162 11.65 -8.53 -0.73
CA PHE A 162 10.61 -7.60 -1.12
C PHE A 162 9.33 -8.32 -1.56
N ARG A 163 8.19 -7.63 -1.44
CA ARG A 163 6.86 -8.09 -1.85
C ARG A 163 6.10 -6.93 -2.49
N TRP A 164 5.17 -7.23 -3.38
CA TRP A 164 4.30 -6.26 -4.05
C TRP A 164 2.85 -6.51 -3.67
N LEU A 165 2.18 -5.47 -3.19
CA LEU A 165 0.74 -5.43 -2.99
C LEU A 165 0.11 -4.55 -4.05
N VAL A 166 -0.68 -5.16 -4.93
CA VAL A 166 -1.41 -4.44 -5.99
C VAL A 166 -2.85 -4.23 -5.56
N PHE A 167 -3.21 -2.97 -5.33
CA PHE A 167 -4.52 -2.56 -4.83
C PHE A 167 -5.46 -2.20 -5.98
N HIS A 168 -6.72 -2.62 -5.86
CA HIS A 168 -7.75 -2.21 -6.80
C HIS A 168 -9.14 -2.19 -6.17
N ARG A 169 -10.01 -1.27 -6.59
CA ARG A 169 -11.43 -1.31 -6.22
C ARG A 169 -12.11 -2.52 -6.86
N TRP A 170 -13.19 -2.97 -6.23
CA TRP A 170 -14.05 -4.01 -6.78
C TRP A 170 -15.03 -3.48 -7.83
N THR A 171 -14.48 -3.08 -8.98
CA THR A 171 -15.25 -2.58 -10.12
C THR A 171 -14.60 -3.05 -11.42
N ARG A 172 -15.38 -3.12 -12.51
CA ARG A 172 -14.91 -3.65 -13.80
C ARG A 172 -13.65 -2.96 -14.30
N GLN A 173 -13.62 -1.63 -14.24
CA GLN A 173 -12.50 -0.84 -14.72
C GLN A 173 -11.22 -1.06 -13.90
N HIS A 174 -11.34 -1.23 -12.58
CA HIS A 174 -10.19 -1.39 -11.70
C HIS A 174 -9.61 -2.80 -11.75
N VAL A 175 -10.45 -3.83 -11.93
CA VAL A 175 -10.00 -5.22 -12.17
C VAL A 175 -9.14 -5.29 -13.44
N ILE A 176 -9.61 -4.71 -14.55
CA ILE A 176 -8.85 -4.70 -15.82
C ILE A 176 -7.54 -3.91 -15.66
N ALA A 177 -7.62 -2.76 -15.01
CA ALA A 177 -6.48 -1.87 -14.77
C ALA A 177 -5.38 -2.55 -13.94
N ALA A 178 -5.73 -3.21 -12.83
CA ALA A 178 -4.79 -3.92 -11.97
C ALA A 178 -4.10 -5.09 -12.69
N ALA A 179 -4.85 -5.86 -13.47
CA ALA A 179 -4.27 -6.90 -14.31
C ALA A 179 -3.34 -6.30 -15.39
N GLY A 180 -3.70 -5.14 -15.94
CA GLY A 180 -2.87 -4.38 -16.87
C GLY A 180 -1.56 -3.91 -16.27
N LEU A 181 -1.57 -3.41 -15.03
CA LEU A 181 -0.37 -2.99 -14.32
C LEU A 181 0.61 -4.13 -14.09
N VAL A 182 0.12 -5.36 -13.91
CA VAL A 182 1.01 -6.51 -13.63
C VAL A 182 1.44 -7.22 -14.92
N HIS A 183 0.48 -7.58 -15.78
CA HIS A 183 0.67 -8.58 -16.83
C HIS A 183 0.81 -8.03 -18.25
N LYS A 184 0.46 -6.75 -18.49
CA LYS A 184 0.49 -6.14 -19.82
C LYS A 184 1.79 -5.38 -20.05
N ASP A 185 1.92 -4.86 -21.26
CA ASP A 185 3.06 -4.07 -21.69
C ASP A 185 3.27 -2.88 -20.73
N PHE A 186 4.53 -2.60 -20.44
CA PHE A 186 4.99 -1.61 -19.47
C PHE A 186 4.45 -1.85 -18.05
N GLY A 187 4.01 -3.07 -17.75
CA GLY A 187 3.61 -3.52 -16.42
C GLY A 187 4.77 -4.05 -15.59
N ILE A 188 4.52 -4.32 -14.31
CA ILE A 188 5.52 -4.74 -13.31
C ILE A 188 6.36 -5.91 -13.81
N LEU A 189 5.73 -6.94 -14.41
CA LEU A 189 6.48 -8.12 -14.87
C LEU A 189 7.35 -7.85 -16.10
N GLU A 190 6.93 -6.98 -16.99
CA GLU A 190 7.74 -6.65 -18.17
C GLU A 190 8.85 -5.67 -17.82
N CYS A 191 8.52 -4.57 -17.12
CA CYS A 191 9.51 -3.59 -16.65
C CYS A 191 10.54 -4.25 -15.73
N GLY A 192 10.11 -5.10 -14.80
CA GLY A 192 11.01 -5.85 -13.93
C GLY A 192 11.98 -6.73 -14.72
N ALA A 193 11.49 -7.43 -15.75
CA ALA A 193 12.37 -8.21 -16.62
C ALA A 193 13.34 -7.34 -17.43
N GLY A 194 12.91 -6.14 -17.85
CA GLY A 194 13.78 -5.14 -18.45
C GLY A 194 14.94 -4.70 -17.55
N HIS A 195 14.72 -4.68 -16.24
CA HIS A 195 15.74 -4.40 -15.22
C HIS A 195 16.53 -5.64 -14.76
N GLY A 196 16.21 -6.84 -15.28
CA GLY A 196 16.95 -8.07 -14.99
C GLY A 196 16.31 -9.03 -13.98
N HIS A 197 15.06 -8.79 -13.56
CA HIS A 197 14.32 -9.76 -12.75
C HIS A 197 13.88 -10.98 -13.59
N ASP A 198 13.86 -12.17 -12.98
CA ASP A 198 13.14 -13.30 -13.56
C ASP A 198 11.62 -13.07 -13.43
N LYS A 199 10.88 -13.28 -14.54
CA LYS A 199 9.44 -12.99 -14.57
C LYS A 199 8.61 -13.88 -13.66
N ASP A 200 9.01 -15.14 -13.49
CA ASP A 200 8.24 -16.10 -12.71
C ASP A 200 8.55 -15.94 -11.22
N GLU A 201 9.81 -15.69 -10.87
CA GLU A 201 10.22 -15.29 -9.53
C GLU A 201 9.49 -14.00 -9.10
N LEU A 202 9.58 -12.93 -9.90
CA LEU A 202 8.91 -11.66 -9.62
C LEU A 202 7.40 -11.81 -9.50
N ARG A 203 6.76 -12.67 -10.32
CA ARG A 203 5.34 -12.97 -10.18
C ARG A 203 5.01 -13.60 -8.81
N GLY A 204 5.89 -14.46 -8.30
CA GLY A 204 5.77 -15.03 -6.95
C GLY A 204 5.71 -13.97 -5.85
N HIS A 205 6.39 -12.83 -6.06
CA HIS A 205 6.43 -11.68 -5.16
C HIS A 205 5.21 -10.75 -5.25
N ILE A 206 4.19 -11.03 -6.07
CA ILE A 206 3.04 -10.14 -6.26
C ILE A 206 1.78 -10.78 -5.67
N ARG A 207 1.04 -10.02 -4.87
CA ARG A 207 -0.32 -10.35 -4.44
C ARG A 207 -1.26 -9.16 -4.59
N PHE A 208 -2.54 -9.44 -4.69
CA PHE A 208 -3.58 -8.42 -4.86
C PHE A 208 -4.34 -8.17 -3.56
N VAL A 209 -4.74 -6.91 -3.35
CA VAL A 209 -5.69 -6.54 -2.31
C VAL A 209 -6.90 -5.90 -2.98
N ARG A 210 -8.08 -6.52 -2.78
CA ARG A 210 -9.35 -5.98 -3.27
C ARG A 210 -9.87 -5.01 -2.23
N ALA A 211 -9.96 -3.73 -2.59
CA ALA A 211 -10.39 -2.68 -1.68
C ALA A 211 -11.82 -2.25 -1.97
N ALA A 212 -12.49 -1.76 -0.92
CA ALA A 212 -13.86 -1.24 -0.96
C ALA A 212 -14.85 -2.22 -1.62
N VAL A 213 -14.79 -3.49 -1.20
CA VAL A 213 -15.65 -4.55 -1.74
C VAL A 213 -17.02 -4.47 -1.09
N PRO A 214 -18.10 -4.17 -1.84
CA PRO A 214 -19.44 -4.21 -1.30
C PRO A 214 -19.82 -5.65 -0.97
N ASP A 215 -20.41 -5.87 0.19
CA ASP A 215 -21.06 -7.15 0.52
C ASP A 215 -22.55 -7.04 0.16
N PRO A 216 -23.05 -7.75 -0.87
CA PRO A 216 -24.46 -7.71 -1.26
C PRO A 216 -25.41 -8.19 -0.16
N GLU A 217 -24.93 -9.01 0.78
CA GLU A 217 -25.72 -9.54 1.90
C GLU A 217 -25.69 -8.62 3.13
N SER A 218 -24.92 -7.52 3.07
CA SER A 218 -24.79 -6.58 4.18
C SER A 218 -26.14 -5.91 4.51
N PRO A 219 -26.44 -5.68 5.81
CA PRO A 219 -27.61 -4.89 6.22
C PRO A 219 -27.71 -3.51 5.58
N LEU A 220 -26.59 -2.94 5.13
CA LEU A 220 -26.54 -1.67 4.38
C LEU A 220 -27.41 -1.68 3.11
N TRP A 221 -27.60 -2.86 2.50
CA TRP A 221 -28.39 -3.03 1.30
C TRP A 221 -29.77 -3.65 1.56
N SER A 222 -30.18 -3.79 2.83
CA SER A 222 -31.47 -4.41 3.20
C SER A 222 -32.71 -3.74 2.61
N GLN A 223 -32.58 -2.49 2.14
CA GLN A 223 -33.67 -1.71 1.54
C GLN A 223 -33.72 -1.80 0.00
N VAL A 224 -32.78 -2.50 -0.65
CA VAL A 224 -32.80 -2.66 -2.10
C VAL A 224 -33.89 -3.65 -2.53
N THR A 225 -34.44 -3.44 -3.72
CA THR A 225 -35.43 -4.38 -4.26
C THR A 225 -34.81 -5.75 -4.55
N PRO A 226 -35.59 -6.86 -4.55
CA PRO A 226 -35.07 -8.18 -4.91
C PRO A 226 -34.39 -8.22 -6.29
N ALA A 227 -34.90 -7.45 -7.24
CA ALA A 227 -34.29 -7.32 -8.57
C ALA A 227 -32.92 -6.65 -8.52
N GLN A 228 -32.75 -5.60 -7.70
CA GLN A 228 -31.45 -4.95 -7.49
C GLN A 228 -30.46 -5.86 -6.77
N ALA A 229 -30.91 -6.59 -5.74
CA ALA A 229 -30.06 -7.56 -5.04
C ALA A 229 -29.52 -8.64 -5.99
N ALA A 230 -30.40 -9.26 -6.79
CA ALA A 230 -30.01 -10.26 -7.78
C ALA A 230 -29.05 -9.68 -8.85
N TRP A 231 -29.28 -8.43 -9.27
CA TRP A 231 -28.38 -7.74 -10.20
C TRP A 231 -26.99 -7.47 -9.57
N MET A 232 -26.93 -7.05 -8.31
CA MET A 232 -25.67 -6.84 -7.57
C MET A 232 -24.88 -8.14 -7.42
N GLN A 233 -25.54 -9.25 -7.08
CA GLN A 233 -24.92 -10.58 -7.03
C GLN A 233 -24.37 -11.02 -8.38
N ALA A 234 -25.14 -10.82 -9.47
CA ALA A 234 -24.68 -11.11 -10.82
C ALA A 234 -23.48 -10.24 -11.23
N CYS A 235 -23.44 -8.97 -10.79
CA CYS A 235 -22.28 -8.10 -10.97
C CYS A 235 -21.05 -8.61 -10.21
N ASP A 236 -21.17 -9.05 -8.95
CA ASP A 236 -20.07 -9.64 -8.19
C ASP A 236 -19.51 -10.88 -8.90
N GLU A 237 -20.39 -11.79 -9.33
CA GLU A 237 -19.98 -13.01 -10.03
C GLU A 237 -19.26 -12.69 -11.36
N ALA A 238 -19.76 -11.71 -12.11
CA ALA A 238 -19.11 -11.26 -13.33
C ALA A 238 -17.72 -10.66 -13.06
N LEU A 239 -17.53 -9.93 -11.95
CA LEU A 239 -16.23 -9.41 -11.55
C LEU A 239 -15.25 -10.52 -11.15
N ARG A 240 -15.72 -11.55 -10.44
CA ARG A 240 -14.88 -12.72 -10.11
C ARG A 240 -14.41 -13.45 -11.36
N ARG A 241 -15.31 -13.70 -12.32
CA ARG A 241 -14.95 -14.29 -13.63
C ARG A 241 -13.94 -13.42 -14.36
N LEU A 242 -14.19 -12.11 -14.44
CA LEU A 242 -13.28 -11.16 -15.07
C LEU A 242 -11.89 -11.17 -14.41
N ALA A 243 -11.81 -11.19 -13.08
CA ALA A 243 -10.56 -11.26 -12.33
C ALA A 243 -9.81 -12.57 -12.63
N SER A 244 -10.52 -13.70 -12.65
CA SER A 244 -9.96 -15.01 -13.02
C SER A 244 -9.40 -15.01 -14.44
N ASP A 245 -10.16 -14.55 -15.43
CA ASP A 245 -9.75 -14.47 -16.84
C ASP A 245 -8.51 -13.59 -17.03
N ASN A 246 -8.36 -12.58 -16.17
CA ASN A 246 -7.23 -11.66 -16.15
C ASN A 246 -6.09 -12.07 -15.21
N ARG A 247 -6.12 -13.32 -14.68
CA ARG A 247 -5.07 -13.88 -13.81
C ARG A 247 -4.83 -13.09 -12.52
N ILE A 248 -5.89 -12.48 -11.99
CA ILE A 248 -5.93 -11.79 -10.69
C ILE A 248 -7.08 -12.34 -9.80
N GLY A 249 -7.44 -13.60 -10.05
CA GLY A 249 -8.43 -14.36 -9.29
C GLY A 249 -7.96 -14.71 -7.87
N ASP A 250 -8.76 -15.49 -7.15
CA ASP A 250 -8.63 -15.67 -5.70
C ASP A 250 -7.29 -16.30 -5.26
N SER A 251 -6.62 -17.08 -6.11
CA SER A 251 -5.34 -17.73 -5.80
C SER A 251 -4.16 -16.78 -5.58
N VAL A 252 -4.27 -15.52 -6.05
CA VAL A 252 -3.22 -14.50 -5.94
C VAL A 252 -3.67 -13.30 -5.10
N VAL A 253 -4.83 -13.39 -4.45
CA VAL A 253 -5.36 -12.34 -3.56
C VAL A 253 -4.86 -12.59 -2.15
N LEU A 254 -4.19 -11.60 -1.55
CA LEU A 254 -3.76 -11.67 -0.15
C LEU A 254 -4.94 -11.48 0.80
N GLY A 255 -5.86 -10.58 0.44
CA GLY A 255 -7.11 -10.37 1.16
C GLY A 255 -7.99 -9.30 0.55
N ILE A 256 -9.08 -9.03 1.25
CA ILE A 256 -10.19 -8.19 0.82
C ILE A 256 -10.48 -7.20 1.93
N VAL A 257 -10.53 -5.90 1.61
CA VAL A 257 -11.02 -4.85 2.51
C VAL A 257 -12.45 -4.52 2.13
N PRO A 258 -13.43 -4.74 3.03
CA PRO A 258 -14.83 -4.40 2.79
C PRO A 258 -15.04 -2.91 2.47
N LEU A 259 -16.21 -2.58 1.92
CA LEU A 259 -16.65 -1.20 1.81
C LEU A 259 -16.89 -0.62 3.22
N GLU A 260 -16.01 0.29 3.63
CA GLU A 260 -16.03 0.92 4.95
C GLU A 260 -16.30 2.43 4.82
N PRO A 261 -17.39 2.95 5.43
CA PRO A 261 -17.67 4.38 5.48
C PRO A 261 -16.49 5.23 5.98
N ILE A 262 -15.81 4.84 7.04
CA ILE A 262 -14.69 5.64 7.57
C ILE A 262 -13.56 5.76 6.55
N LEU A 263 -13.20 4.66 5.89
CA LEU A 263 -12.16 4.67 4.86
C LEU A 263 -12.56 5.52 3.64
N GLN A 264 -13.86 5.61 3.31
CA GLN A 264 -14.32 6.42 2.18
C GLN A 264 -14.45 7.91 2.49
N TRP A 265 -14.82 8.26 3.72
CA TRP A 265 -15.10 9.65 4.08
C TRP A 265 -13.94 10.37 4.77
N ARG A 266 -13.17 9.63 5.58
CA ARG A 266 -12.11 10.21 6.41
C ARG A 266 -10.71 9.76 6.02
N GLU A 267 -10.58 8.70 5.23
CA GLU A 267 -9.28 8.17 4.77
C GLU A 267 -8.25 8.07 5.91
N GLN A 268 -8.65 7.47 7.04
CA GLN A 268 -7.86 7.43 8.28
C GLN A 268 -7.45 6.00 8.67
N LEU A 269 -6.58 5.90 9.68
CA LEU A 269 -6.38 4.65 10.40
C LEU A 269 -7.66 4.21 11.14
N ILE A 270 -7.94 2.90 11.11
CA ILE A 270 -9.00 2.26 11.88
C ILE A 270 -8.40 1.77 13.20
N THR A 271 -8.94 2.25 14.31
CA THR A 271 -8.53 1.84 15.65
C THR A 271 -9.56 0.92 16.30
N GLU A 272 -9.14 0.14 17.30
CA GLU A 272 -10.06 -0.64 18.13
C GLU A 272 -11.13 0.25 18.78
N GLU A 273 -10.80 1.50 19.13
CA GLU A 273 -11.77 2.44 19.70
C GLU A 273 -12.88 2.81 18.70
N ASP A 274 -12.54 2.96 17.41
CA ASP A 274 -13.51 3.26 16.35
C ASP A 274 -14.50 2.10 16.16
N VAL A 275 -14.07 0.86 16.40
CA VAL A 275 -14.89 -0.35 16.29
C VAL A 275 -15.66 -0.66 17.57
N LEU A 276 -14.98 -0.73 18.72
CA LEU A 276 -15.54 -1.25 19.96
C LEU A 276 -16.28 -0.18 20.77
N SER A 277 -15.66 0.99 20.94
CA SER A 277 -16.16 2.04 21.82
C SER A 277 -17.12 2.99 21.10
N LYS A 278 -16.69 3.49 19.94
CA LYS A 278 -17.47 4.46 19.15
C LYS A 278 -18.45 3.79 18.18
N GLN A 279 -18.17 2.55 17.77
CA GLN A 279 -18.99 1.79 16.80
C GLN A 279 -19.25 2.58 15.50
N ILE A 280 -18.23 3.29 15.04
CA ILE A 280 -18.27 4.07 13.79
C ILE A 280 -17.54 3.36 12.65
N ALA A 281 -16.66 2.40 12.94
CA ALA A 281 -16.05 1.49 11.98
C ALA A 281 -16.63 0.08 12.12
N ASN A 282 -16.71 -0.66 11.02
CA ASN A 282 -17.15 -2.05 11.03
C ASN A 282 -16.04 -2.96 11.56
N LYS A 283 -16.44 -3.96 12.36
CA LYS A 283 -15.51 -4.95 12.93
C LYS A 283 -14.84 -5.79 11.82
N GLU A 284 -15.61 -6.13 10.80
CA GLU A 284 -15.17 -6.91 9.65
C GLU A 284 -14.04 -6.19 8.89
N THR A 285 -14.05 -4.86 8.86
CA THR A 285 -12.97 -4.08 8.23
C THR A 285 -11.68 -4.18 9.03
N LEU A 286 -11.75 -4.05 10.36
CA LEU A 286 -10.57 -4.19 11.23
C LEU A 286 -9.98 -5.61 11.13
N GLU A 287 -10.83 -6.64 11.26
CA GLU A 287 -10.41 -8.05 11.14
C GLU A 287 -9.77 -8.35 9.77
N ALA A 288 -10.32 -7.78 8.69
CA ALA A 288 -9.74 -7.92 7.36
C ALA A 288 -8.35 -7.28 7.25
N ILE A 289 -8.16 -6.07 7.81
CA ILE A 289 -6.87 -5.38 7.81
C ILE A 289 -5.84 -6.14 8.66
N GLU A 290 -6.22 -6.59 9.86
CA GLU A 290 -5.37 -7.41 10.73
C GLU A 290 -4.92 -8.68 10.03
N GLU A 291 -5.83 -9.38 9.38
CA GLU A 291 -5.53 -10.62 8.66
C GLU A 291 -4.62 -10.38 7.45
N ILE A 292 -4.85 -9.33 6.67
CA ILE A 292 -3.96 -8.95 5.57
C ILE A 292 -2.56 -8.60 6.12
N ALA A 293 -2.49 -7.84 7.21
CA ALA A 293 -1.21 -7.47 7.85
C ALA A 293 -0.46 -8.71 8.35
N ARG A 294 -1.16 -9.70 8.92
CA ARG A 294 -0.55 -10.98 9.33
C ARG A 294 0.00 -11.74 8.12
N ARG A 295 -0.82 -11.91 7.06
CA ARG A 295 -0.41 -12.59 5.81
C ARG A 295 0.71 -11.86 5.06
N LEU A 296 0.86 -10.56 5.29
CA LEU A 296 1.88 -9.73 4.64
C LEU A 296 3.30 -10.14 4.98
N THR A 297 3.53 -10.81 6.12
CA THR A 297 4.86 -11.28 6.56
C THR A 297 4.99 -12.80 6.55
N ASP A 298 3.87 -13.53 6.48
CA ASP A 298 3.84 -14.99 6.49
C ASP A 298 4.16 -15.59 5.11
N ASP A 299 5.35 -16.20 4.97
CA ASP A 299 5.86 -16.79 3.72
C ASP A 299 4.93 -17.84 3.08
N ALA A 300 4.09 -18.53 3.86
CA ALA A 300 3.18 -19.55 3.34
C ALA A 300 2.16 -18.96 2.35
N TYR A 301 1.71 -17.72 2.58
CA TYR A 301 0.79 -17.01 1.67
C TYR A 301 1.49 -16.51 0.39
N TRP A 302 2.83 -16.52 0.38
CA TRP A 302 3.67 -16.10 -0.74
C TRP A 302 4.24 -17.28 -1.53
N GLY A 303 3.85 -18.51 -1.18
CA GLY A 303 4.31 -19.72 -1.87
C GLY A 303 5.75 -20.10 -1.51
N ARG A 304 6.23 -19.64 -0.35
CA ARG A 304 7.54 -19.99 0.20
C ARG A 304 7.33 -20.87 1.45
N PRO A 305 7.95 -22.07 1.51
CA PRO A 305 7.83 -22.97 2.65
C PRO A 305 8.56 -22.45 3.90
#